data_AF-A0A2D7JUN0-F1
#
_entry.id   AF-A0A2D7JUN0-F1
#
_cell.length_a   1.000
_cell.length_b   1.000
_cell.length_c   1.000
_cell.angle_alpha   90.00
_cell.angle_beta   90.00
_cell.angle_gamma   90.00
#
_symmetry.space_group_name_H-M   'P 1'
#
loop_
_entity.id
_entity.type
_entity.pdbx_description
1 polymer ?
#
loop_
_entity_poly.entity_id
_entity_poly.type
_entity_poly.pdbx_seq_one_letter_code
_entity_poly.pdbx_strand_id
1 'polypeptide(L)'
;MKLPNVQFTSVVYMPSIDLQRIFRDLANFADTVSITSTSEKLTFSVSGESAHVERIFHKAQQTRGGLDLRHDDSQDTVVEGRFLLKYCKLFAKSSAVSDYVEIYLRNDFPLILKYKIASLGELHFCLAPKTAQGDERPAKRGRPAQDANEEDA
;
A
#
# COMPACT_ATOMS: atom_id res chain seq x y z
N MET A 1 20.17 -7.91 1.06
CA MET A 1 19.12 -7.96 0.03
C MET A 1 18.99 -6.55 -0.53
N LYS A 2 19.40 -6.30 -1.78
CA LYS A 2 19.28 -4.96 -2.37
C LYS A 2 17.84 -4.81 -2.86
N LEU A 3 17.10 -3.86 -2.28
CA LEU A 3 15.87 -3.39 -2.91
C LEU A 3 16.26 -2.86 -4.31
N PRO A 4 15.51 -3.19 -5.38
CA PRO A 4 15.75 -2.60 -6.68
C PRO A 4 15.71 -1.08 -6.55
N ASN A 5 16.53 -0.37 -7.33
CA ASN A 5 16.63 1.10 -7.29
C ASN A 5 15.38 1.69 -7.97
N VAL A 6 14.24 1.57 -7.29
CA VAL A 6 12.92 1.98 -7.77
C VAL A 6 12.69 3.40 -7.32
N GLN A 7 12.53 4.30 -8.28
CA GLN A 7 12.06 5.65 -8.00
C GLN A 7 10.56 5.60 -7.71
N PHE A 8 10.18 6.15 -6.56
CA PHE A 8 8.78 6.33 -6.17
C PHE A 8 8.35 7.76 -6.47
N THR A 9 7.20 7.90 -7.10
CA THR A 9 6.65 9.19 -7.52
C THR A 9 5.94 9.92 -6.39
N SER A 10 5.50 9.19 -5.36
CA SER A 10 4.94 9.77 -4.14
C SER A 10 5.58 9.13 -2.91
N VAL A 11 6.09 9.98 -2.01
CA VAL A 11 6.60 9.61 -0.70
C VAL A 11 5.93 10.48 0.35
N VAL A 12 5.26 9.86 1.32
CA VAL A 12 4.55 10.55 2.41
C VAL A 12 5.19 10.19 3.74
N TYR A 13 5.49 11.19 4.55
CA TYR A 13 5.87 11.01 5.95
C TYR A 13 4.72 11.47 6.84
N MET A 14 4.30 10.65 7.80
CA MET A 14 3.27 11.03 8.75
C MET A 14 3.42 10.33 10.10
N PRO A 15 2.78 10.80 11.17
CA PRO A 15 2.73 10.08 12.44
C PRO A 15 2.17 8.67 12.25
N SER A 16 2.90 7.66 12.73
CA SER A 16 2.54 6.25 12.57
C SER A 16 1.23 5.91 13.28
N ILE A 17 0.95 6.57 14.40
CA ILE A 17 -0.28 6.43 15.17
C ILE A 17 -1.51 6.91 14.39
N ASP A 18 -1.36 7.95 13.57
CA ASP A 18 -2.44 8.46 12.74
C ASP A 18 -2.74 7.50 11.60
N LEU A 19 -1.71 6.98 10.91
CA LEU A 19 -1.89 5.94 9.90
C LEU A 19 -2.58 4.70 10.46
N GLN A 20 -2.19 4.27 11.67
CA GLN A 20 -2.82 3.14 12.35
C GLN A 20 -4.31 3.40 12.65
N ARG A 21 -4.65 4.60 13.13
CA ARG A 21 -6.04 5.00 13.38
C ARG A 21 -6.84 5.00 12.09
N ILE A 22 -6.32 5.59 11.01
CA ILE A 22 -6.96 5.62 9.70
C ILE A 22 -7.29 4.20 9.22
N PHE A 23 -6.31 3.28 9.17
CA PHE A 23 -6.59 1.93 8.69
C PHE A 23 -7.54 1.14 9.60
N ARG A 24 -7.49 1.35 10.91
CA ARG A 24 -8.46 0.73 11.83
C ARG A 24 -9.87 1.24 11.56
N ASP A 25 -10.03 2.54 11.45
CA ASP A 25 -11.33 3.18 11.30
C ASP A 25 -11.96 2.85 9.94
N LEU A 26 -11.18 2.89 8.86
CA LEU A 26 -11.63 2.53 7.50
C LEU A 26 -12.02 1.05 7.36
N ALA A 27 -11.35 0.16 8.09
CA ALA A 27 -11.66 -1.28 8.05
C ALA A 27 -13.00 -1.66 8.69
N ASN A 28 -13.70 -0.71 9.33
CA ASN A 28 -15.08 -0.93 9.76
C ASN A 28 -16.09 -0.78 8.61
N PHE A 29 -15.68 -0.17 7.48
CA PHE A 29 -16.57 0.14 6.36
C PHE A 29 -16.31 -0.72 5.12
N ALA A 30 -15.07 -1.14 4.86
CA ALA A 30 -14.73 -1.99 3.73
C ALA A 30 -13.45 -2.81 3.97
N ASP A 31 -13.22 -3.82 3.13
CA ASP A 31 -12.02 -4.66 3.17
C ASP A 31 -10.83 -4.08 2.37
N THR A 32 -11.09 -3.11 1.49
CA THR A 32 -10.10 -2.53 0.58
C THR A 32 -10.09 -1.01 0.72
N VAL A 33 -8.92 -0.40 0.78
CA VAL A 33 -8.70 1.05 0.77
C VAL A 33 -8.08 1.48 -0.55
N SER A 34 -8.58 2.56 -1.15
CA SER A 34 -7.88 3.33 -2.18
C SER A 34 -7.01 4.38 -1.50
N ILE A 35 -5.73 4.42 -1.85
CA ILE A 35 -4.79 5.44 -1.42
C ILE A 35 -4.41 6.22 -2.65
N THR A 36 -4.77 7.50 -2.69
CA THR A 36 -4.53 8.39 -3.83
C THR A 36 -3.66 9.56 -3.39
N SER A 37 -2.57 9.81 -4.10
CA SER A 37 -1.65 10.92 -3.90
C SER A 37 -1.60 11.81 -5.12
N THR A 38 -1.73 13.12 -4.91
CA THR A 38 -1.48 14.16 -5.89
C THR A 38 -0.39 15.11 -5.36
N SER A 39 0.00 16.12 -6.15
CA SER A 39 0.92 17.18 -5.73
C SER A 39 0.45 17.95 -4.48
N GLU A 40 -0.86 18.00 -4.25
CA GLU A 40 -1.49 18.85 -3.22
C GLU A 40 -2.13 18.07 -2.06
N LYS A 41 -2.43 16.78 -2.24
CA LYS A 41 -3.15 16.01 -1.21
C LYS A 41 -2.87 14.51 -1.25
N LEU A 42 -3.02 13.91 -0.08
CA LEU A 42 -3.14 12.47 0.12
C LEU A 42 -4.56 12.14 0.57
N THR A 43 -5.20 11.18 -0.09
CA THR A 43 -6.54 10.70 0.23
C THR A 43 -6.52 9.21 0.53
N PHE A 44 -7.16 8.81 1.62
CA PHE A 44 -7.55 7.43 1.90
C PHE A 44 -9.06 7.31 1.75
N SER A 45 -9.53 6.44 0.86
CA SER A 45 -10.96 6.27 0.60
C SER A 45 -11.38 4.80 0.67
N VAL A 46 -12.59 4.57 1.15
CA VAL A 46 -13.26 3.27 1.13
C VAL A 46 -14.69 3.45 0.65
N SER A 47 -15.15 2.51 -0.17
CA SER A 47 -16.55 2.38 -0.57
C SER A 47 -17.05 1.04 -0.08
N GLY A 48 -17.88 1.06 0.96
CA GLY A 48 -18.62 -0.10 1.46
C GLY A 48 -20.02 -0.15 0.88
N GLU A 49 -20.81 -1.14 1.32
CA GLU A 49 -22.19 -1.33 0.86
C GLU A 49 -23.11 -0.17 1.26
N SER A 50 -22.91 0.40 2.45
CA SER A 50 -23.81 1.42 2.99
C SER A 50 -23.22 2.83 3.03
N ALA A 51 -21.91 2.98 2.87
CA ALA A 51 -21.24 4.28 3.01
C ALA A 51 -19.95 4.37 2.19
N HIS A 52 -19.67 5.58 1.73
CA HIS A 52 -18.38 6.00 1.23
C HIS A 52 -17.70 6.92 2.25
N VAL A 53 -16.45 6.64 2.58
CA VAL A 53 -15.71 7.38 3.60
C VAL A 53 -14.34 7.78 3.05
N GLU A 54 -14.01 9.06 3.18
CA GLU A 54 -12.71 9.59 2.80
C GLU A 54 -11.99 10.25 3.99
N ARG A 55 -10.67 10.23 3.95
CA ARG A 55 -9.77 11.01 4.80
C ARG A 55 -8.78 11.71 3.90
N ILE A 56 -8.81 13.04 3.91
CA ILE A 56 -8.02 13.88 3.01
C ILE A 56 -7.03 14.68 3.84
N PHE A 57 -5.76 14.63 3.45
CA PHE A 57 -4.66 15.39 4.02
C PHE A 57 -4.10 16.30 2.94
N HIS A 58 -4.15 17.60 3.16
CA HIS A 58 -3.54 18.57 2.26
C HIS A 58 -2.05 18.72 2.57
N LYS A 59 -1.24 18.92 1.53
CA LYS A 59 0.17 19.26 1.65
C LYS A 59 0.29 20.56 2.45
N ALA A 60 0.86 20.46 3.65
CA ALA A 60 1.06 21.63 4.50
C ALA A 60 2.39 22.30 4.17
N GLN A 61 2.41 23.62 3.99
CA GLN A 61 3.66 24.35 3.70
C GLN A 61 4.67 24.35 4.86
N GLN A 62 4.19 24.24 6.10
CA GLN A 62 5.03 24.07 7.30
C GLN A 62 4.25 23.30 8.36
N THR A 63 4.59 22.04 8.60
CA THR A 63 4.15 21.35 9.83
C THR A 63 5.34 20.80 10.60
N ARG A 64 5.60 21.39 11.76
CA ARG A 64 6.41 20.74 12.79
C ARG A 64 5.59 19.56 13.33
N GLY A 65 5.91 18.35 12.89
CA GLY A 65 5.32 17.10 13.38
C GLY A 65 4.02 16.65 12.69
N GLY A 66 3.70 17.20 11.51
CA GLY A 66 2.55 16.79 10.71
C GLY A 66 2.90 15.87 9.55
N LEU A 67 2.02 15.83 8.55
CA LEU A 67 2.23 15.09 7.30
C LEU A 67 3.12 15.89 6.33
N ASP A 68 4.20 15.29 5.85
CA ASP A 68 5.08 15.80 4.78
C ASP A 68 4.87 14.96 3.52
N LEU A 69 4.29 15.59 2.49
CA LEU A 69 3.98 14.97 1.20
C LEU A 69 5.00 15.43 0.14
N ARG A 70 5.82 14.49 -0.31
CA ARG A 70 6.78 14.69 -1.41
C ARG A 70 6.25 13.95 -2.63
N HIS A 71 5.75 14.73 -3.56
CA HIS A 71 5.24 14.24 -4.84
C HIS A 71 6.15 14.77 -5.94
N ASP A 72 6.47 13.94 -6.93
CA ASP A 72 7.22 14.39 -8.10
C ASP A 72 6.28 15.20 -9.01
N ASP A 73 6.35 16.53 -8.84
CA ASP A 73 5.52 17.49 -9.56
C ASP A 73 5.90 17.59 -11.06
N SER A 74 7.00 16.97 -11.50
CA SER A 74 7.46 17.03 -12.89
C SER A 74 6.55 16.31 -13.88
N GLN A 75 5.68 15.41 -13.41
CA GLN A 75 4.82 14.62 -14.29
C GLN A 75 3.32 14.88 -14.12
N ASP A 76 2.91 15.75 -13.18
CA ASP A 76 1.48 16.02 -12.86
C ASP A 76 0.62 14.73 -12.74
N THR A 77 1.25 13.62 -12.35
CA THR A 77 0.62 12.30 -12.33
C THR A 77 -0.07 12.08 -11.00
N VAL A 78 -1.36 11.76 -11.05
CA VAL A 78 -2.08 11.17 -9.92
C VAL A 78 -1.55 9.75 -9.70
N VAL A 79 -1.19 9.44 -8.46
CA VAL A 79 -0.76 8.10 -8.04
C VAL A 79 -1.87 7.47 -7.23
N GLU A 80 -2.34 6.29 -7.60
CA GLU A 80 -3.40 5.59 -6.89
C GLU A 80 -3.08 4.09 -6.78
N GLY A 81 -3.38 3.52 -5.61
CA GLY A 81 -3.31 2.08 -5.39
C GLY A 81 -4.42 1.59 -4.47
N ARG A 82 -4.90 0.37 -4.72
CA ARG A 82 -5.93 -0.29 -3.91
C ARG A 82 -5.32 -1.42 -3.10
N PHE A 83 -5.57 -1.47 -1.80
CA PHE A 83 -4.90 -2.41 -0.90
C PHE A 83 -5.86 -3.05 0.11
N LEU A 84 -5.61 -4.31 0.47
CA LEU A 84 -6.41 -5.02 1.47
C LEU A 84 -6.12 -4.47 2.87
N LEU A 85 -7.15 -3.93 3.52
CA LEU A 85 -7.07 -3.29 4.83
C LEU A 85 -6.63 -4.26 5.93
N LYS A 86 -6.87 -5.57 5.79
CA LYS A 86 -6.37 -6.57 6.75
C LYS A 86 -4.84 -6.53 6.89
N TYR A 87 -4.12 -6.32 5.79
CA TYR A 87 -2.65 -6.26 5.80
C TYR A 87 -2.17 -4.86 6.16
N CYS A 88 -2.82 -3.80 5.68
CA CYS A 88 -2.53 -2.43 6.09
C CYS A 88 -2.61 -2.27 7.62
N LYS A 89 -3.67 -2.79 8.25
CA LYS A 89 -3.83 -2.82 9.72
C LYS A 89 -2.74 -3.62 10.41
N LEU A 90 -2.33 -4.75 9.84
CA LEU A 90 -1.29 -5.59 10.41
C LEU A 90 0.05 -4.83 10.45
N PHE A 91 0.42 -4.19 9.35
CA PHE A 91 1.68 -3.46 9.22
C PHE A 91 1.71 -2.21 10.11
N ALA A 92 0.57 -1.52 10.23
CA ALA A 92 0.44 -0.33 11.06
C ALA A 92 0.53 -0.58 12.59
N LYS A 93 0.56 -1.84 13.05
CA LYS A 93 0.91 -2.16 14.45
C LYS A 93 2.35 -1.77 14.81
N SER A 94 3.20 -1.56 13.80
CA SER A 94 4.58 -1.10 13.97
C SER A 94 4.69 0.37 14.42
N SER A 95 3.56 1.07 14.60
CA SER A 95 3.51 2.35 15.32
C SER A 95 4.12 2.27 16.72
N ALA A 96 4.12 1.09 17.35
CA ALA A 96 4.75 0.86 18.65
C ALA A 96 6.28 1.01 18.66
N VAL A 97 6.94 0.97 17.49
CA VAL A 97 8.41 0.98 17.38
C VAL A 97 8.97 2.16 16.57
N SER A 98 8.10 3.05 16.06
CA SER A 98 8.51 4.25 15.32
C SER A 98 7.39 5.28 15.35
N ASP A 99 7.70 6.52 15.73
CA ASP A 99 6.73 7.61 15.81
C ASP A 99 6.23 8.06 14.44
N TYR A 100 7.02 7.82 13.40
CA TYR A 100 6.70 8.18 12.01
C TYR A 100 6.74 6.95 11.10
N VAL A 101 6.00 7.05 10.00
CA VAL A 101 6.00 6.09 8.91
C VAL A 101 6.27 6.82 7.60
N GLU A 102 7.08 6.21 6.74
CA GLU A 102 7.25 6.65 5.36
C GLU A 102 6.43 5.71 4.46
N ILE A 103 5.57 6.29 3.64
CA ILE A 103 4.65 5.61 2.74
C ILE A 103 5.14 5.88 1.32
N TYR A 104 5.53 4.83 0.61
CA TYR A 104 5.92 4.95 -0.78
C TYR A 104 4.79 4.43 -1.68
N LEU A 105 4.36 5.29 -2.60
CA LEU A 105 3.30 5.01 -3.56
C LEU A 105 3.80 5.22 -4.99
N ARG A 106 3.37 4.32 -5.87
CA ARG A 106 3.56 4.41 -7.32
C ARG A 106 2.49 3.57 -8.01
N ASN A 107 2.02 4.02 -9.18
CA ASN A 107 1.08 3.25 -9.99
C ASN A 107 1.70 1.90 -10.39
N ASP A 108 0.88 0.84 -10.35
CA ASP A 108 1.28 -0.54 -10.67
C ASP A 108 2.43 -1.11 -9.83
N PHE A 109 2.68 -0.54 -8.65
CA PHE A 109 3.70 -1.00 -7.71
C PHE A 109 3.12 -1.37 -6.35
N PRO A 110 3.81 -2.23 -5.58
CA PRO A 110 3.45 -2.48 -4.18
C PRO A 110 3.49 -1.20 -3.34
N LEU A 111 2.54 -1.07 -2.41
CA LEU A 111 2.64 -0.12 -1.31
C LEU A 111 3.82 -0.51 -0.42
N ILE A 112 4.71 0.42 -0.11
CA ILE A 112 5.77 0.21 0.87
C ILE A 112 5.54 1.09 2.10
N LEU A 113 5.53 0.47 3.28
CA LEU A 113 5.54 1.16 4.56
C LEU A 113 6.89 0.94 5.23
N LYS A 114 7.58 2.04 5.52
CA LYS A 114 8.89 2.06 6.16
C LYS A 114 8.78 2.65 7.56
N TYR A 115 9.30 1.92 8.54
CA TYR A 115 9.40 2.35 9.93
C TYR A 115 10.86 2.35 10.36
N LYS A 116 11.34 3.45 10.94
CA LYS A 116 12.71 3.53 11.47
C LYS A 116 12.72 3.11 12.94
N ILE A 117 13.45 2.05 13.25
CA ILE A 117 13.54 1.52 14.61
C ILE A 117 14.78 2.12 15.26
N ALA A 118 14.64 3.35 15.78
CA ALA A 118 15.70 4.09 16.47
C ALA A 118 17.08 3.94 15.79
N SER A 119 18.05 3.31 16.48
CA SER A 119 19.39 2.99 15.97
C SER A 119 19.55 1.54 15.49
N LEU A 120 18.52 0.69 15.62
CA LEU A 120 18.58 -0.73 15.28
C LEU A 120 18.46 -0.97 13.77
N GLY A 121 17.76 -0.10 13.05
CA GLY A 121 17.62 -0.19 11.60
C GLY A 121 16.25 0.26 11.10
N GLU A 122 15.79 -0.38 10.02
CA GLU A 122 14.55 -0.04 9.33
C GLU A 122 13.72 -1.30 9.06
N LEU A 123 12.40 -1.16 9.15
CA LEU A 123 11.44 -2.20 8.84
C LEU A 123 10.64 -1.81 7.59
N HIS A 124 10.66 -2.66 6.58
CA HIS A 124 9.95 -2.46 5.32
C HIS A 124 8.83 -3.49 5.15
N PHE A 125 7.60 -3.02 5.01
CA PHE A 125 6.48 -3.85 4.61
C PHE A 125 6.09 -3.53 3.18
N CYS A 126 5.97 -4.56 2.34
CA CYS A 126 5.54 -4.43 0.96
C CYS A 126 4.18 -5.12 0.78
N LEU A 127 3.21 -4.40 0.21
CA LEU A 127 1.87 -4.91 -0.04
C LEU A 127 1.53 -4.76 -1.52
N ALA A 128 1.34 -5.89 -2.20
CA ALA A 128 0.89 -5.87 -3.59
C ALA A 128 -0.50 -5.20 -3.71
N PRO A 129 -0.74 -4.41 -4.76
CA PRO A 129 -2.05 -3.83 -5.00
C PRO A 129 -3.07 -4.92 -5.34
N LYS A 130 -4.33 -4.67 -5.01
CA LYS A 130 -5.45 -5.49 -5.46
C LYS A 130 -5.76 -5.13 -6.92
N THR A 131 -5.54 -6.08 -7.81
CA THR A 131 -5.92 -5.96 -9.23
C THR A 131 -7.45 -5.83 -9.35
N ALA A 132 -7.93 -5.11 -10.37
CA ALA A 132 -9.36 -4.86 -10.58
C ALA A 132 -10.18 -6.10 -10.99
N GLN A 133 -9.57 -7.28 -11.10
CA GLN A 133 -10.23 -8.55 -11.42
C GLN A 133 -10.16 -9.52 -10.24
N GLY A 134 -11.29 -10.17 -9.99
CA GLY A 134 -11.54 -11.06 -8.86
C GLY A 134 -10.57 -12.23 -8.77
N ASP A 135 -10.62 -12.86 -7.58
CA ASP A 135 -9.94 -14.09 -7.20
C ASP A 135 -10.18 -15.28 -8.16
N GLU A 136 -9.66 -15.24 -9.37
CA GLU A 136 -9.34 -16.46 -10.11
C GLU A 136 -7.90 -16.84 -9.78
N ARG A 137 -7.76 -17.63 -8.71
CA ARG A 137 -6.60 -18.51 -8.60
C ARG A 137 -6.56 -19.33 -9.89
N PRO A 138 -5.48 -19.35 -10.68
CA PRO A 138 -5.39 -20.32 -11.75
C PRO A 138 -5.50 -21.69 -11.09
N ALA A 139 -6.53 -22.45 -11.49
CA ALA A 139 -6.67 -23.84 -11.09
C ALA A 139 -5.33 -24.51 -11.35
N LYS A 140 -4.77 -25.17 -10.32
CA LYS A 140 -3.56 -25.98 -10.47
C LYS A 140 -3.82 -26.91 -11.64
N ARG A 141 -3.20 -26.66 -12.80
CA ARG A 141 -3.18 -27.58 -13.92
C ARG A 141 -2.52 -28.83 -13.37
N GLY A 142 -3.32 -29.84 -13.05
CA GLY A 142 -2.83 -31.18 -12.74
C GLY A 142 -1.91 -31.58 -13.87
N ARG A 143 -0.70 -32.04 -13.53
CA ARG A 143 0.16 -32.69 -14.51
C ARG A 143 -0.66 -33.84 -15.11
N PRO A 144 -0.85 -33.92 -16.44
CA PRO A 144 -1.41 -35.13 -17.01
C PRO A 144 -0.43 -36.27 -16.71
N ALA A 145 -0.98 -37.37 -16.19
CA ALA A 145 -0.28 -38.63 -16.08
C ALA A 145 0.27 -39.00 -17.47
N GLN A 146 1.55 -39.37 -17.53
CA GLN A 146 2.11 -40.03 -18.70
C GLN A 146 1.54 -41.46 -18.70
N ASP A 147 0.42 -41.64 -19.39
CA ASP A 147 -0.03 -42.97 -19.76
C ASP A 147 0.75 -43.41 -21.00
N ALA A 148 1.33 -44.61 -20.88
CA ALA A 148 2.04 -45.33 -21.90
C ALA A 148 1.13 -45.71 -23.09
N ASN A 149 1.66 -45.62 -24.31
CA ASN A 149 1.53 -46.64 -25.35
C ASN A 149 2.45 -46.26 -26.53
N GLU A 150 3.44 -47.10 -26.83
CA GLU A 150 3.41 -48.08 -27.95
C GLU A 150 3.50 -47.40 -29.32
N GLU A 151 4.70 -47.39 -29.89
CA GLU A 151 4.89 -47.26 -31.33
C GLU A 151 5.79 -48.42 -31.79
N ASP A 152 5.21 -49.28 -32.61
CA ASP A 152 5.83 -50.36 -33.37
C ASP A 152 7.02 -49.87 -34.20
N ALA A 153 8.15 -50.58 -34.10
CA ALA A 153 9.08 -50.88 -35.20
C ALA A 153 9.99 -52.06 -34.84
#